data_AF-A0A485KVV2-F1
#
_entry.id   AF-A0A485KVV2-F1
#
_cell.length_a   1.000
_cell.length_b   1.000
_cell.length_c   1.000
_cell.angle_alpha   90.00
_cell.angle_beta   90.00
_cell.angle_gamma   90.00
#
_symmetry.space_group_name_H-M   'P 1'
#
loop_
_entity.id
_entity.type
_entity.pdbx_description
1 polymer ?
#
loop_
_entity_poly.entity_id
_entity_poly.type
_entity_poly.pdbx_seq_one_letter_code
_entity_poly.pdbx_strand_id
1 'polypeptide(L)'
;MPTNLFPGSKQKGRFGKSLGRMLSSLQHPPAGSDKRTNDIGTHSIRKGSATFVSSGSTGGPSIVSVCLRCGWSLGNVMERYFRYEAAGDQFTGRVVCGLPINSVNLSQLPPISPTWRVP
;
A
#
# COMPACT_ATOMS: atom_id res chain seq x y z
N MET A 1 6.35 -24.44 3.89
CA MET A 1 6.59 -23.06 4.37
C MET A 1 5.69 -22.82 5.58
N PRO A 2 6.17 -22.25 6.70
CA PRO A 2 5.30 -21.94 7.83
C PRO A 2 4.25 -20.93 7.35
N THR A 3 2.97 -21.31 7.43
CA THR A 3 1.86 -20.58 6.80
C THR A 3 1.35 -19.38 7.61
N ASN A 4 1.97 -19.07 8.75
CA ASN A 4 1.52 -18.00 9.66
C ASN A 4 2.66 -17.06 10.05
N LEU A 5 2.75 -15.91 9.35
CA LEU A 5 3.63 -14.79 9.70
C LEU A 5 3.31 -14.20 11.09
N PHE A 6 2.04 -14.29 11.50
CA PHE A 6 1.58 -13.83 12.81
C PHE A 6 0.89 -14.96 13.57
N PRO A 7 1.16 -15.11 14.88
CA PRO A 7 0.53 -16.15 15.67
C PRO A 7 -0.97 -15.88 15.91
N GLY A 8 -1.78 -16.93 15.99
CA GLY A 8 -3.20 -16.91 16.33
C GLY A 8 -4.15 -17.02 15.12
N SER A 9 -5.46 -16.88 15.38
CA SER A 9 -6.52 -16.96 14.37
C SER A 9 -7.23 -15.60 14.16
N LYS A 10 -8.10 -15.49 13.14
CA LYS A 10 -8.92 -14.30 12.86
C LYS A 10 -8.12 -13.00 12.66
N GLN A 11 -6.98 -13.08 11.96
CA GLN A 11 -6.04 -11.97 11.73
C GLN A 11 -6.71 -10.68 11.26
N LYS A 12 -7.60 -10.76 10.26
CA LYS A 12 -8.37 -9.62 9.73
C LYS A 12 -9.16 -8.89 10.82
N GLY A 13 -9.85 -9.64 11.67
CA GLY A 13 -10.65 -9.07 12.76
C GLY A 13 -9.78 -8.43 13.84
N ARG A 14 -8.66 -9.05 14.20
CA ARG A 14 -7.70 -8.50 15.17
C ARG A 14 -7.07 -7.20 14.68
N PHE A 15 -6.68 -7.16 13.41
CA PHE A 15 -6.18 -5.95 12.76
C PHE A 15 -7.24 -4.83 12.78
N GLY A 16 -8.46 -5.11 12.32
CA GLY A 16 -9.55 -4.14 12.29
C GLY A 16 -9.88 -3.56 13.67
N LYS A 17 -9.92 -4.39 14.72
CA LYS A 17 -10.13 -3.91 16.11
C LYS A 17 -9.00 -3.01 16.60
N SER A 18 -7.76 -3.31 16.24
CA SER A 18 -6.61 -2.51 16.66
C SER A 18 -6.55 -1.18 15.90
N LEU A 19 -6.85 -1.22 14.59
CA LEU A 19 -7.00 -0.04 13.75
C LEU A 19 -8.13 0.87 14.25
N GLY A 20 -9.30 0.31 14.57
CA GLY A 20 -10.42 1.08 15.11
C GLY A 20 -10.06 1.80 16.41
N ARG A 21 -9.39 1.12 17.34
CA ARG A 21 -8.90 1.74 18.59
C ARG A 21 -7.91 2.88 18.32
N MET A 22 -6.97 2.68 17.39
CA MET A 22 -6.00 3.70 17.00
C MET A 22 -6.70 4.93 16.42
N LEU A 23 -7.64 4.74 15.49
CA LEU A 23 -8.39 5.82 14.88
C LEU A 23 -9.26 6.59 15.89
N SER A 24 -9.87 5.89 16.86
CA SER A 24 -10.61 6.53 17.95
C SER A 24 -9.73 7.34 18.91
N SER A 25 -8.43 7.05 18.97
CA SER A 25 -7.47 7.79 19.81
C SER A 25 -6.91 9.06 19.17
N LEU A 26 -7.18 9.31 17.88
CA LEU A 26 -6.70 10.50 17.20
C LEU A 26 -7.55 11.72 17.61
N GLN A 27 -6.91 12.75 18.18
CA GLN A 27 -7.57 14.01 18.60
C GLN A 27 -8.19 14.79 17.44
N HIS A 28 -7.64 14.63 16.23
CA HIS A 28 -8.19 15.15 15.00
C HIS A 28 -8.66 13.98 14.14
N PRO A 29 -9.95 13.92 13.75
CA PRO A 29 -10.37 13.00 12.70
C PRO A 29 -9.53 13.27 11.45
N PRO A 30 -9.17 12.24 10.66
CA PRO A 30 -8.43 12.45 9.43
C PRO A 30 -9.18 13.48 8.57
N ALA A 31 -8.51 14.60 8.22
CA ALA A 31 -9.13 15.75 7.58
C ALA A 31 -9.99 15.31 6.37
N GLY A 32 -11.28 15.69 6.37
CA GLY A 32 -12.24 15.30 5.34
C GLY A 32 -12.95 13.95 5.53
N SER A 33 -12.89 13.34 6.73
CA SER A 33 -13.54 12.06 7.00
C SER A 33 -15.02 12.20 7.41
N ASP A 34 -15.92 12.28 6.44
CA ASP A 34 -17.34 11.93 6.66
C ASP A 34 -17.53 10.41 6.85
N LYS A 35 -16.45 9.63 6.71
CA LYS A 35 -16.44 8.18 6.89
C LYS A 35 -16.34 7.82 8.36
N ARG A 36 -17.25 6.95 8.79
CA ARG A 36 -17.23 6.40 10.15
C ARG A 36 -15.93 5.62 10.33
N THR A 37 -15.36 5.63 11.53
CA THR A 37 -14.17 4.81 11.88
C THR A 37 -14.34 3.33 11.50
N ASN A 38 -15.58 2.84 11.48
CA ASN A 38 -15.94 1.48 11.08
C ASN A 38 -15.81 1.21 9.55
N ASP A 39 -15.78 2.24 8.71
CA ASP A 39 -15.63 2.13 7.26
C ASP A 39 -14.14 2.13 6.84
N ILE A 40 -13.24 2.37 7.78
CA ILE A 40 -11.79 2.36 7.57
C ILE A 40 -11.26 0.97 7.95
N GLY A 41 -10.78 0.25 6.93
CA GLY A 41 -10.16 -1.06 7.10
C GLY A 41 -8.99 -1.26 6.16
N THR A 42 -8.49 -2.49 6.06
CA THR A 42 -7.36 -2.86 5.19
C THR A 42 -7.55 -2.40 3.73
N HIS A 43 -8.78 -2.47 3.22
CA HIS A 43 -9.09 -2.00 1.86
C HIS A 43 -8.95 -0.48 1.72
N SER A 44 -9.42 0.29 2.71
CA SER A 44 -9.32 1.75 2.73
C SER A 44 -7.86 2.20 2.87
N ILE A 45 -7.05 1.50 3.66
CA ILE A 45 -5.59 1.73 3.76
C ILE A 45 -4.91 1.51 2.40
N ARG A 46 -5.20 0.40 1.72
CA ARG A 46 -4.63 0.12 0.39
C ARG A 46 -4.98 1.22 -0.63
N LYS A 47 -6.25 1.65 -0.67
CA LYS A 47 -6.68 2.74 -1.55
C LYS A 47 -6.01 4.07 -1.18
N GLY A 48 -5.97 4.40 0.11
CA GLY A 48 -5.35 5.63 0.60
C GLY A 48 -3.86 5.70 0.27
N SER A 49 -3.15 4.57 0.38
CA SER A 49 -1.75 4.46 -0.01
C SER A 49 -1.55 4.72 -1.51
N ALA A 50 -2.38 4.13 -2.38
CA ALA A 50 -2.35 4.41 -3.81
C ALA A 50 -2.59 5.90 -4.12
N THR A 51 -3.59 6.50 -3.48
CA THR A 51 -3.88 7.93 -3.65
C THR A 51 -2.72 8.80 -3.18
N PHE A 52 -2.18 8.53 -2.00
CA PHE A 52 -1.06 9.29 -1.41
C PHE A 52 0.16 9.30 -2.33
N VAL A 53 0.50 8.14 -2.88
CA VAL A 53 1.62 7.99 -3.81
C VAL A 53 1.39 8.77 -5.11
N SER A 54 0.17 8.73 -5.66
CA SER A 54 -0.15 9.37 -6.93
C SER A 54 -0.45 10.87 -6.81
N SER A 55 -0.78 11.37 -5.62
CA SER A 55 -1.16 12.78 -5.41
C SER A 55 0.01 13.72 -5.14
N GLY A 56 1.21 13.19 -4.88
CA GLY A 56 2.35 13.97 -4.35
C GLY A 56 3.23 14.69 -5.38
N SER A 57 3.11 14.41 -6.68
CA SER A 57 3.98 14.99 -7.71
C SER A 57 3.43 14.83 -9.13
N THR A 58 3.71 15.79 -10.01
CA THR A 58 3.45 15.71 -11.45
C THR A 58 4.35 14.68 -12.16
N GLY A 59 5.48 14.32 -11.54
CA GLY A 59 6.37 13.22 -11.95
C GLY A 59 6.21 12.00 -11.03
N GLY A 60 4.99 11.65 -10.66
CA GLY A 60 4.69 10.51 -9.77
C GLY A 60 5.13 9.16 -10.35
N PRO A 61 5.07 8.08 -9.56
CA PRO A 61 5.47 6.76 -10.04
C PRO A 61 4.57 6.29 -11.16
N SER A 62 5.11 5.37 -11.97
CA SER A 62 4.31 4.68 -12.98
C SER A 62 3.07 4.04 -12.37
N ILE A 63 1.93 4.22 -13.02
CA ILE A 63 0.67 3.58 -12.65
C ILE A 63 0.80 2.06 -12.56
N VAL A 64 1.73 1.49 -13.33
CA VAL A 64 2.08 0.06 -13.31
C VAL A 64 2.59 -0.36 -11.95
N SER A 65 3.56 0.39 -11.40
CA SER A 65 4.14 0.11 -10.08
C SER A 65 3.10 0.24 -8.97
N VAL A 66 2.20 1.23 -9.06
CA VAL A 66 1.11 1.42 -8.08
C VAL A 66 0.11 0.26 -8.13
N CYS A 67 -0.34 -0.14 -9.33
CA CYS A 67 -1.28 -1.25 -9.51
C CYS A 67 -0.69 -2.58 -9.04
N LEU A 68 0.56 -2.88 -9.40
CA LEU A 68 1.25 -4.11 -8.97
C LEU A 68 1.36 -4.18 -7.44
N ARG A 69 1.75 -3.07 -6.78
CA ARG A 69 1.80 -2.98 -5.30
C ARG A 69 0.43 -3.15 -4.65
N CYS A 70 -0.62 -2.63 -5.28
CA CYS A 70 -1.98 -2.77 -4.79
C CYS A 70 -2.60 -4.14 -5.12
N GLY A 71 -1.94 -4.96 -5.94
CA GLY A 71 -2.52 -6.20 -6.47
C GLY A 71 -3.75 -5.94 -7.33
N TRP A 72 -3.74 -4.86 -8.10
CA TRP A 72 -4.78 -4.53 -9.08
C TRP A 72 -4.33 -4.97 -10.47
N SER A 73 -5.24 -5.56 -11.25
CA SER A 73 -4.99 -5.80 -12.67
C SER A 73 -4.91 -4.46 -13.40
N LEU A 74 -3.98 -4.36 -14.35
CA LEU A 74 -3.90 -3.19 -15.24
C LEU A 74 -4.87 -3.32 -16.44
N GLY A 75 -5.48 -4.49 -16.61
CA GLY A 75 -6.35 -4.83 -17.72
C GLY A 75 -5.61 -5.36 -18.95
N ASN A 76 -6.37 -5.98 -19.85
CA ASN A 76 -5.84 -6.80 -20.95
C ASN A 76 -4.86 -6.08 -21.90
N VAL A 77 -5.07 -4.78 -22.16
CA VAL A 77 -4.22 -4.03 -23.09
C VAL A 77 -2.93 -3.58 -22.40
N MET A 78 -3.05 -2.98 -21.22
CA MET A 78 -1.94 -2.39 -20.50
C MET A 78 -0.93 -3.46 -20.04
N GLU A 79 -1.40 -4.63 -19.61
CA GLU A 79 -0.53 -5.73 -19.17
C GLU A 79 0.38 -6.30 -20.27
N ARG A 80 0.02 -6.12 -21.56
CA ARG A 80 0.84 -6.59 -22.68
C ARG A 80 2.01 -5.66 -22.98
N TYR A 81 1.79 -4.36 -22.82
CA TYR A 81 2.74 -3.33 -23.24
C TYR A 81 3.58 -2.78 -22.09
N PHE A 82 3.02 -2.74 -20.89
CA PHE A 82 3.72 -2.23 -19.72
C PHE A 82 4.34 -3.36 -18.92
N ARG A 83 5.64 -3.22 -18.62
CA ARG A 83 6.41 -4.19 -17.84
C ARG A 83 6.71 -3.66 -16.44
N TYR A 84 6.98 -4.61 -15.55
CA TYR A 84 7.51 -4.29 -14.23
C TYR A 84 8.87 -3.61 -14.39
N GLU A 85 9.00 -2.45 -13.76
CA GLU A 85 10.26 -1.70 -13.69
C GLU A 85 10.68 -1.57 -12.23
N ALA A 86 11.87 -2.12 -11.91
CA ALA A 86 12.38 -2.17 -10.54
C ALA A 86 12.54 -0.78 -9.92
N ALA A 87 13.00 0.20 -10.71
CA ALA A 87 13.18 1.58 -10.23
C ALA A 87 11.84 2.23 -9.81
N GLY A 88 10.79 2.04 -10.62
CA GLY A 88 9.45 2.56 -10.31
C GLY A 88 8.84 1.89 -9.07
N ASP A 89 9.09 0.59 -8.91
CA ASP A 89 8.62 -0.19 -7.76
C ASP A 89 9.33 0.19 -6.44
N GLN A 90 10.62 0.47 -6.50
CA GLN A 90 11.41 0.98 -5.37
C GLN A 90 10.97 2.39 -4.99
N PHE A 91 10.81 3.28 -5.98
CA PHE A 91 10.30 4.64 -5.75
C PHE A 91 8.91 4.60 -5.08
N THR A 92 8.00 3.78 -5.62
CA THR A 92 6.66 3.60 -5.06
C THR A 92 6.73 3.12 -3.61
N GLY A 93 7.51 2.08 -3.34
CA GLY A 93 7.70 1.56 -1.98
C GLY A 93 8.23 2.63 -1.02
N ARG A 94 9.21 3.43 -1.46
CA ARG A 94 9.79 4.52 -0.67
C ARG A 94 8.77 5.59 -0.30
N VAL A 95 7.94 6.00 -1.27
CA VAL A 95 6.87 6.98 -1.03
C VAL A 95 5.83 6.43 -0.05
N VAL A 96 5.39 5.17 -0.22
CA VAL A 96 4.43 4.54 0.71
C VAL A 96 4.97 4.47 2.14
N CYS A 97 6.26 4.22 2.31
CA CYS A 97 6.92 4.18 3.61
C CYS A 97 7.18 5.59 4.21
N GLY A 98 6.85 6.67 3.51
CA GLY A 98 7.08 8.05 3.98
C GLY A 98 8.55 8.43 4.08
N LEU A 99 9.42 7.76 3.32
CA LEU A 99 10.87 8.00 3.37
C LEU A 99 11.30 9.14 2.44
N PRO A 100 12.43 9.84 2.69
CA PRO A 100 12.88 10.98 1.87
C PRO A 100 13.14 10.62 0.41
N ILE A 101 12.34 11.10 -0.54
CA ILE A 101 12.35 10.63 -1.94
C ILE A 101 13.75 10.72 -2.60
N ASN A 102 14.53 11.76 -2.28
CA ASN A 102 15.84 12.02 -2.88
C ASN A 102 17.02 11.34 -2.18
N SER A 103 16.78 10.46 -1.20
CA SER A 103 17.85 9.75 -0.51
C SER A 103 18.31 8.52 -1.30
N VAL A 104 19.62 8.42 -1.52
CA VAL A 104 20.27 7.29 -2.22
C VAL A 104 20.18 5.95 -1.47
N ASN A 105 19.69 5.94 -0.23
CA ASN A 105 19.60 4.72 0.59
C ASN A 105 18.39 3.87 0.16
N LEU A 106 18.51 3.09 -0.93
CA LEU A 106 17.42 2.27 -1.47
C LEU A 106 17.10 0.99 -0.65
N SER A 107 17.66 0.86 0.55
CA SER A 107 17.83 -0.41 1.27
C SER A 107 16.63 -0.90 2.10
N GLN A 108 15.48 -0.23 2.10
CA GLN A 108 14.29 -0.78 2.76
C GLN A 108 13.48 -1.63 1.78
N LEU A 109 13.55 -2.96 1.96
CA LEU A 109 12.64 -3.90 1.33
C LEU A 109 11.19 -3.47 1.65
N PRO A 110 10.40 -3.06 0.65
CA PRO A 110 9.02 -2.70 0.87
C PRO A 110 8.22 -3.95 1.28
N PRO A 111 7.24 -3.83 2.18
CA PRO A 111 6.43 -4.95 2.61
C PRO A 111 5.77 -5.63 1.40
N ILE A 112 6.24 -6.83 1.06
CA ILE A 112 5.77 -7.62 -0.08
C ILE A 112 4.54 -8.42 0.39
N SER A 113 3.46 -8.39 -0.39
CA SER A 113 2.36 -9.36 -0.21
C SER A 113 2.84 -10.72 -0.76
N PRO A 114 2.54 -11.86 -0.11
CA PRO A 114 3.15 -13.15 -0.46
C PRO A 114 2.70 -13.76 -1.81
N THR A 115 1.92 -13.04 -2.62
CA THR A 115 1.23 -13.62 -3.78
C THR A 115 1.97 -13.50 -5.11
N TRP A 116 3.16 -12.90 -5.15
CA TRP A 116 3.87 -12.66 -6.42
C TRP A 116 5.26 -13.29 -6.43
N ARG A 117 5.30 -14.62 -6.54
CA ARG A 117 6.34 -15.27 -7.30
C ARG A 117 5.81 -15.33 -8.74
N VAL A 118 6.23 -14.38 -9.58
CA VAL A 118 6.13 -14.61 -11.03
C VAL A 118 7.03 -15.81 -11.36
N PRO A 119 6.63 -16.70 -12.29
CA PRO A 119 7.51 -17.75 -12.79
C PRO A 119 8.81 -17.18 -13.35
#